data_AF-A0A1F5L8N1-F1
#
_entry.id   AF-A0A1F5L8N1-F1
#
_cell.length_a   1.000
_cell.length_b   1.000
_cell.length_c   1.000
_cell.angle_alpha   90.00
_cell.angle_beta   90.00
_cell.angle_gamma   90.00
#
_symmetry.space_group_name_H-M   'P 1'
#
loop_
_entity.id
_entity.type
_entity.pdbx_description
1 polymer ?
#
loop_
_entity_poly.entity_id
_entity_poly.type
_entity_poly.pdbx_seq_one_letter_code
_entity_poly.pdbx_strand_id
1 'polypeptide(L)'
;MPTVFLITIMVMELEPALGSVGNTKSICIDAITTALTNAEEVLIDAMHTPAPDRWPPHFMSILAVTTEIAENLFQPCLENAWSELQGMHPDVHIPDYSVIRVEGQN
;
A
#
# COMPACT_ATOMS: atom_id res chain seq x y z
N MET A 1 -16.48 1.47 11.93
CA MET A 1 -16.66 2.03 10.56
C MET A 1 -15.46 1.66 9.71
N PRO A 2 -15.61 1.36 8.41
CA PRO A 2 -14.46 1.11 7.54
C PRO A 2 -13.46 2.27 7.60
N THR A 3 -12.18 1.95 7.62
CA THR A 3 -11.12 2.96 7.59
C THR A 3 -10.53 3.02 6.20
N VAL A 4 -10.27 4.23 5.72
CA VAL A 4 -9.66 4.46 4.42
C VAL A 4 -8.27 5.05 4.64
N PHE A 5 -7.26 4.45 4.02
CA PHE A 5 -5.90 4.96 4.02
C PHE A 5 -5.51 5.36 2.60
N LEU A 6 -4.90 6.55 2.49
CA LEU A 6 -4.10 6.92 1.35
C LEU A 6 -2.64 6.62 1.68
N ILE A 7 -2.08 5.66 0.96
CA ILE A 7 -0.69 5.22 1.13
C ILE A 7 0.08 5.67 -0.10
N THR A 8 1.04 6.56 0.08
CA THR A 8 1.94 6.97 -1.01
C THR A 8 3.26 6.28 -0.81
N ILE A 9 3.76 5.63 -1.85
CA ILE A 9 5.01 4.88 -1.82
C ILE A 9 5.93 5.36 -2.94
N MET A 10 7.23 5.33 -2.67
CA MET A 10 8.27 5.49 -3.68
C MET A 10 8.66 4.10 -4.21
N VAL A 11 8.62 3.89 -5.54
CA VAL A 11 8.96 2.64 -6.22
C VAL A 11 10.00 2.87 -7.33
N MET A 12 10.87 1.89 -7.55
CA MET A 12 11.92 1.95 -8.58
C MET A 12 11.46 1.38 -9.93
N GLU A 13 10.51 0.44 -9.92
CA GLU A 13 9.91 -0.13 -11.11
C GLU A 13 8.44 0.30 -11.23
N LEU A 14 7.98 0.45 -12.47
CA LEU A 14 6.59 0.79 -12.76
C LEU A 14 5.69 -0.43 -12.50
N GLU A 15 4.73 -0.28 -11.60
CA GLU A 15 3.62 -1.23 -11.50
C GLU A 15 2.50 -0.84 -12.48
N PRO A 16 1.95 -1.81 -13.23
CA PRO A 16 0.77 -1.55 -14.05
C PRO A 16 -0.42 -1.17 -13.15
N ALA A 17 -1.24 -0.21 -13.59
CA ALA A 17 -2.40 0.21 -12.81
C ALA A 17 -3.33 -0.97 -12.50
N LEU A 18 -3.86 -1.03 -11.28
CA LEU A 18 -4.95 -1.95 -10.94
C LEU A 18 -6.30 -1.52 -11.54
N GLY A 19 -6.36 -0.30 -12.08
CA GLY A 19 -7.48 0.17 -12.92
C GLY A 19 -7.50 -0.42 -14.34
N SER A 20 -6.58 -1.33 -14.68
CA SER A 20 -6.57 -2.04 -15.96
C SER A 20 -7.23 -3.41 -15.80
N VAL A 21 -8.22 -3.73 -16.63
CA VAL A 21 -8.92 -5.02 -16.58
C VAL A 21 -7.91 -6.18 -16.63
N GLY A 22 -7.90 -7.01 -15.58
CA GLY A 22 -7.08 -8.22 -15.50
C GLY A 22 -5.77 -8.11 -14.69
N ASN A 23 -5.45 -6.92 -14.15
CA ASN A 23 -4.28 -6.75 -13.30
C ASN A 23 -4.68 -6.66 -11.82
N THR A 24 -4.37 -7.71 -11.06
CA THR A 24 -4.70 -7.81 -9.61
C THR A 24 -3.46 -8.09 -8.75
N LYS A 25 -2.26 -8.07 -9.34
CA LYS A 25 -1.01 -8.42 -8.66
C LYS A 25 -0.20 -7.16 -8.41
N SER A 26 -0.21 -6.70 -7.16
CA SER A 26 0.63 -5.59 -6.70
C SER A 26 1.33 -6.03 -5.42
N ILE A 27 2.66 -6.03 -5.46
CA ILE A 27 3.48 -6.45 -4.32
C ILE A 27 3.28 -5.50 -3.12
N CYS A 28 2.97 -4.24 -3.39
CA CYS A 28 2.65 -3.25 -2.37
C CYS A 28 1.29 -3.52 -1.72
N ILE A 29 0.30 -4.01 -2.47
CA ILE A 29 -0.98 -4.45 -1.88
C ILE A 29 -0.82 -5.74 -1.09
N ASP A 30 0.04 -6.65 -1.53
CA ASP A 30 0.35 -7.87 -0.76
C ASP A 30 0.97 -7.50 0.60
N ALA A 31 1.86 -6.50 0.64
CA ALA A 31 2.41 -5.96 1.88
C ALA A 31 1.33 -5.32 2.77
N ILE A 32 0.45 -4.49 2.21
CA ILE A 32 -0.69 -3.90 2.93
C ILE A 32 -1.59 -4.99 3.52
N THR A 33 -1.90 -6.02 2.74
CA THR A 33 -2.75 -7.15 3.14
C THR A 33 -2.10 -7.92 4.30
N THR A 34 -0.79 -8.15 4.22
CA THR A 34 -0.01 -8.81 5.27
C THR A 34 -0.01 -7.98 6.55
N ALA A 35 0.22 -6.67 6.45
CA ALA A 35 0.17 -5.77 7.61
C ALA A 35 -1.21 -5.76 8.28
N LEU A 36 -2.29 -5.72 7.51
CA LEU A 36 -3.66 -5.78 8.05
C LEU A 36 -3.92 -7.13 8.73
N THR A 37 -3.50 -8.23 8.10
CA THR A 37 -3.64 -9.57 8.69
C THR A 37 -2.90 -9.68 10.02
N ASN A 38 -1.69 -9.12 10.11
CA ASN A 38 -0.90 -9.07 11.35
C ASN A 38 -1.54 -8.19 12.43
N ALA A 39 -2.37 -7.22 12.03
CA ALA A 39 -3.18 -6.40 12.93
C ALA A 39 -4.55 -7.03 13.27
N GLU A 40 -4.83 -8.26 12.82
CA GLU A 40 -6.14 -8.93 12.93
C GLU A 40 -7.28 -8.21 12.16
N GLU A 41 -6.92 -7.49 11.10
CA GLU A 41 -7.82 -6.69 10.26
C GLU A 41 -7.83 -7.17 8.82
N VAL A 42 -8.81 -6.71 8.03
CA VAL A 42 -9.06 -7.18 6.67
C VAL A 42 -9.03 -6.05 5.66
N LEU A 43 -8.34 -6.28 4.54
CA LEU A 43 -8.44 -5.43 3.36
C LEU A 43 -9.77 -5.71 2.64
N ILE A 44 -10.60 -4.68 2.52
CA ILE A 44 -11.90 -4.76 1.84
C ILE A 44 -11.74 -4.46 0.35
N ASP A 45 -11.02 -3.39 0.03
CA ASP A 45 -10.77 -2.95 -1.34
C ASP A 45 -9.44 -2.19 -1.41
N ALA A 46 -8.81 -2.19 -2.58
CA ALA A 46 -7.62 -1.39 -2.83
C ALA A 46 -7.49 -1.05 -4.32
N MET A 47 -7.06 0.18 -4.59
CA MET A 47 -6.77 0.64 -5.94
C MET A 47 -5.54 1.52 -5.96
N HIS A 48 -4.79 1.47 -7.07
CA HIS A 48 -3.76 2.44 -7.36
C HIS A 48 -3.77 2.82 -8.83
N THR A 49 -3.35 4.05 -9.08
CA THR A 49 -3.07 4.55 -10.43
C THR A 49 -1.67 4.09 -10.86
N PRO A 50 -1.37 4.00 -12.16
CA PRO A 50 -0.01 3.69 -12.58
C PRO A 50 0.91 4.82 -12.15
N ALA A 51 2.11 4.47 -11.70
CA ALA A 51 3.17 5.45 -11.50
C ALA A 51 3.42 6.24 -12.82
N PRO A 52 3.74 7.55 -12.76
CA PRO A 52 4.06 8.32 -13.95
C PRO A 52 5.28 7.71 -14.67
N ASP A 53 5.19 7.56 -15.99
CA ASP A 53 6.29 7.11 -16.86
C ASP A 53 7.35 8.23 -17.02
N ARG A 54 8.16 8.42 -15.97
CA ARG A 54 9.28 9.36 -15.88
C ARG A 54 10.50 8.64 -15.30
N TRP A 55 11.66 9.30 -15.28
CA TRP A 55 12.86 8.72 -14.66
C TRP A 55 12.59 8.33 -13.19
N PRO A 56 12.99 7.11 -12.75
CA PRO A 56 12.84 6.70 -11.36
C PRO A 56 13.64 7.62 -10.42
N PRO A 57 13.23 7.74 -9.15
CA PRO A 57 12.16 6.97 -8.51
C PRO A 57 10.76 7.47 -8.88
N HIS A 58 9.80 6.54 -8.92
CA HIS A 58 8.40 6.84 -9.17
C HIS A 58 7.60 6.93 -7.87
N PHE A 59 6.51 7.67 -7.88
CA PHE A 59 5.55 7.71 -6.76
C PHE A 59 4.23 7.08 -7.19
N MET A 60 3.72 6.19 -6.36
CA MET A 60 2.43 5.55 -6.52
C MET A 60 1.57 5.83 -5.30
N SER A 61 0.30 6.16 -5.53
CA SER A 61 -0.69 6.33 -4.47
C SER A 61 -1.68 5.17 -4.51
N ILE A 62 -1.78 4.47 -3.39
CA ILE A 62 -2.69 3.36 -3.13
C ILE A 62 -3.78 3.86 -2.19
N LEU A 63 -5.03 3.73 -2.60
CA LEU A 63 -6.18 3.91 -1.74
C LEU A 63 -6.60 2.54 -1.23
N ALA A 64 -6.52 2.31 0.08
CA ALA A 64 -6.88 1.06 0.73
C ALA A 64 -8.08 1.27 1.65
N VAL A 65 -9.10 0.43 1.49
CA VAL A 65 -10.30 0.38 2.34
C VAL A 65 -10.20 -0.85 3.23
N THR A 66 -10.30 -0.66 4.53
CA THR A 66 -10.08 -1.72 5.53
C THR A 66 -11.24 -1.79 6.51
N THR A 67 -11.27 -2.86 7.29
CA THR A 67 -12.01 -2.88 8.56
C THR A 67 -11.48 -1.80 9.53
N GLU A 68 -12.16 -1.60 10.65
CA GLU A 68 -11.87 -0.48 11.55
C GLU A 68 -10.53 -0.69 12.28
N ILE A 69 -9.51 0.09 11.91
CA ILE A 69 -8.19 0.02 12.51
C ILE A 69 -7.68 1.43 12.86
N ALA A 70 -6.97 1.53 13.98
CA ALA A 70 -6.28 2.75 14.36
C ALA A 70 -4.95 2.89 13.59
N GLU A 71 -4.64 4.09 13.12
CA GLU A 71 -3.43 4.36 12.32
C GLU A 71 -2.14 3.96 13.05
N ASN A 72 -2.08 4.17 14.37
CA ASN A 72 -0.95 3.81 15.22
C ASN A 72 -0.76 2.29 15.40
N LEU A 73 -1.77 1.47 15.10
CA LEU A 73 -1.65 0.02 15.02
C LEU A 73 -1.27 -0.43 13.61
N PHE A 74 -1.83 0.23 12.59
CA PHE A 74 -1.56 -0.10 11.20
C PHE A 74 -0.11 0.19 10.81
N GLN A 75 0.42 1.36 11.17
CA GLN A 75 1.73 1.82 10.70
C GLN A 75 2.91 0.92 11.12
N PRO A 76 3.03 0.43 12.36
CA PRO A 76 4.08 -0.53 12.72
C PRO A 76 3.94 -1.89 12.01
N CYS A 77 2.72 -2.40 11.82
CA CYS A 77 2.49 -3.63 11.06
C CYS A 77 2.92 -3.46 9.60
N LEU A 78 2.72 -2.25 9.07
CA LEU A 78 3.24 -1.79 7.78
C LEU A 78 4.77 -1.86 7.76
N GLU A 79 5.47 -1.19 8.66
CA GLU A 79 6.94 -1.19 8.70
C GLU A 79 7.53 -2.62 8.68
N ASN A 80 6.92 -3.52 9.46
CA ASN A 80 7.33 -4.92 9.52
C ASN A 80 7.10 -5.65 8.19
N ALA A 81 5.90 -5.57 7.61
CA ALA A 81 5.62 -6.26 6.34
C ALA A 81 6.49 -5.74 5.19
N TRP A 82 6.90 -4.47 5.21
CA TRP A 82 7.75 -3.87 4.19
C TRP A 82 9.18 -4.39 4.33
N SER A 83 9.65 -4.49 5.57
CA SER A 83 10.97 -5.05 5.90
C SER A 83 11.08 -6.51 5.46
N GLU A 84 10.03 -7.31 5.69
CA GLU A 84 9.95 -8.70 5.22
C GLU A 84 9.96 -8.78 3.70
N LEU A 85 9.20 -7.90 3.03
CA LEU A 85 9.14 -7.83 1.58
C LEU A 85 10.48 -7.49 0.94
N GLN A 86 11.20 -6.50 1.49
CA GLN A 86 12.56 -6.13 1.05
C GLN A 86 13.55 -7.30 1.24
N GLY A 87 13.38 -8.10 2.31
CA GLY A 87 14.17 -9.31 2.53
C GLY A 87 13.93 -10.40 1.46
N MET A 88 12.72 -10.49 0.90
CA MET A 88 12.35 -11.46 -0.13
C MET A 88 12.61 -10.96 -1.56
N HIS A 89 12.47 -9.66 -1.77
CA HIS A 89 12.63 -8.99 -3.05
C HIS A 89 13.63 -7.83 -2.89
N PRO A 90 14.95 -8.10 -2.93
CA PRO A 90 15.97 -7.08 -2.69
C PRO A 90 15.96 -5.94 -3.72
N ASP A 91 15.37 -6.19 -4.90
CA ASP A 91 15.18 -5.18 -5.95
C ASP A 91 14.00 -4.24 -5.65
N VAL A 92 13.13 -4.60 -4.71
CA VAL A 92 12.02 -3.76 -4.25
C VAL A 92 12.55 -2.81 -3.20
N HIS A 93 12.95 -1.64 -3.65
CA HIS A 93 13.26 -0.54 -2.76
C HIS A 93 11.98 0.22 -2.44
N ILE A 94 11.53 0.16 -1.18
CA ILE A 94 10.50 1.08 -0.64
C ILE A 94 11.20 2.03 0.33
N PRO A 95 11.97 3.01 -0.19
CA PRO A 95 12.78 3.91 0.64
C PRO A 95 11.96 4.85 1.50
N ASP A 96 10.78 5.26 1.03
CA ASP A 96 9.92 6.19 1.74
C ASP A 96 8.45 5.88 1.42
N TYR A 97 7.61 5.88 2.45
CA TYR A 97 6.17 5.87 2.30
C TYR A 97 5.50 6.80 3.32
N SER A 98 4.29 7.24 2.99
CA SER A 98 3.43 7.99 3.90
C SER A 98 2.07 7.34 3.97
N VAL A 99 1.52 7.24 5.18
CA VAL A 99 0.16 6.78 5.43
C VAL A 99 -0.66 7.97 5.91
N ILE A 100 -1.83 8.16 5.33
CA ILE A 100 -2.79 9.18 5.78
C ILE A 100 -4.14 8.50 5.92
N ARG A 101 -4.73 8.53 7.12
CA ARG A 101 -6.13 8.18 7.28
C ARG A 101 -7.00 9.23 6.60
N VAL A 102 -7.84 8.80 5.64
CA VAL A 102 -8.81 9.66 4.98
C VAL A 102 -10.08 9.66 5.83
N GLU A 103 -10.28 10.72 6.61
CA GLU A 103 -11.55 10.94 7.29
C GLU A 103 -12.60 11.39 6.27
N GLY A 104 -13.71 10.65 6.19
CA GLY A 104 -14.87 11.11 5.42
C GLY A 104 -15.38 12.41 6.02
N GLN A 105 -15.44 13.48 5.24
CA GLN A 105 -16.29 14.61 5.60
C GLN A 105 -17.73 14.09 5.63
N ASN A 106 -18.30 14.00 6.84
CA ASN A 106 -19.73 13.79 7.04
C ASN A 106 -20.54 14.89 6.36
#